data_AF-A0A849QDQ5-F1
#
_entry.id   AF-A0A849QDQ5-F1
#
_cell.length_a   1.000
_cell.length_b   1.000
_cell.length_c   1.000
_cell.angle_alpha   90.00
_cell.angle_beta   90.00
_cell.angle_gamma   90.00
#
_symmetry.space_group_name_H-M   'P 1'
#
loop_
_entity.id
_entity.type
_entity.pdbx_description
1 polymer ?
#
loop_
_entity_poly.entity_id
_entity_poly.type
_entity_poly.pdbx_seq_one_letter_code
_entity_poly.pdbx_strand_id
1 'polypeptide(L)' 'MNNKKYLDELKFCLKLWDTESGCTFGKRTDCKDCAVPYLLLKFISGEVLHGNMKRLTLDDWKNKYNSLKD' A
#
# COMPACT_ATOMS: atom_id res chain seq x y z
N MET A 1 -11.24 0.17 -15.52
CA MET A 1 -10.83 -0.52 -14.26
C MET A 1 -11.44 0.23 -13.09
N ASN A 2 -11.96 -0.47 -12.08
CA ASN A 2 -12.69 0.15 -10.99
C ASN A 2 -11.72 0.67 -9.91
N ASN A 3 -10.95 1.72 -10.26
CA ASN A 3 -9.84 2.27 -9.47
C ASN A 3 -10.25 2.65 -8.04
N LYS A 4 -11.52 3.02 -7.85
CA LYS A 4 -12.10 3.34 -6.54
C LYS A 4 -11.97 2.20 -5.53
N LYS A 5 -12.24 0.96 -5.94
CA LYS A 5 -12.14 -0.21 -5.05
C LYS A 5 -10.71 -0.41 -4.54
N TYR A 6 -9.72 -0.26 -5.42
CA TYR A 6 -8.32 -0.44 -5.03
C TYR A 6 -7.79 0.72 -4.18
N LEU A 7 -8.26 1.95 -4.43
CA LEU A 7 -7.97 3.11 -3.58
C LEU A 7 -8.54 2.93 -2.16
N ASP A 8 -9.77 2.45 -2.05
CA ASP A 8 -10.40 2.17 -0.75
C ASP A 8 -9.65 1.06 0.02
N GLU A 9 -9.23 0.00 -0.68
CA GLU A 9 -8.45 -1.09 -0.10
C GLU A 9 -7.06 -0.61 0.36
N LEU A 10 -6.39 0.22 -0.46
CA LEU A 10 -5.10 0.81 -0.11
C LEU A 10 -5.24 1.68 1.14
N LYS A 11 -6.28 2.52 1.20
CA LYS A 11 -6.58 3.34 2.38
C LYS A 11 -6.78 2.47 3.63
N PHE A 12 -7.49 1.36 3.52
CA PHE A 12 -7.67 0.42 4.63
C PHE A 12 -6.33 -0.16 5.10
N CYS A 13 -5.49 -0.64 4.20
CA CYS A 13 -4.18 -1.18 4.53
C CYS A 13 -3.28 -0.16 5.24
N LEU A 14 -3.23 1.08 4.74
CA LEU A 14 -2.42 2.13 5.36
C LEU A 14 -2.93 2.50 6.75
N LYS A 15 -4.26 2.54 6.94
CA LYS A 15 -4.85 2.79 8.26
C LYS A 15 -4.51 1.68 9.25
N LEU A 16 -4.59 0.42 8.82
CA LEU A 16 -4.25 -0.73 9.65
C LEU A 16 -2.77 -0.70 10.07
N TRP A 17 -1.87 -0.38 9.14
CA TRP A 17 -0.44 -0.21 9.42
C TRP A 17 -0.21 0.89 10.47
N ASP A 18 -0.87 2.03 10.33
CA ASP A 18 -0.77 3.17 11.26
C ASP A 18 -1.22 2.79 12.68
N THR A 19 -2.32 2.05 12.81
CA THR A 19 -2.88 1.68 14.12
C THR A 19 -2.16 0.53 14.81
N GLU A 20 -1.74 -0.47 14.05
CA GLU A 20 -1.16 -1.72 14.60
C GLU A 20 0.39 -1.71 14.54
N SER A 21 1.00 -0.60 14.08
CA SER A 21 2.43 -0.50 13.73
C SER A 21 2.91 -1.57 12.72
N GLY A 22 1.96 -2.22 12.03
CA GLY A 22 2.14 -3.40 11.19
C GLY A 22 0.80 -3.92 10.65
N CYS A 23 0.78 -4.93 9.79
CA CYS A 23 -0.43 -5.57 9.30
C CYS A 23 -0.26 -7.05 9.47
N THR A 24 -0.79 -7.60 10.54
CA THR A 24 -0.83 -9.02 10.80
C THR A 24 -1.87 -9.70 9.88
N PHE A 25 -1.69 -9.64 8.57
CA PHE A 25 -2.38 -10.53 7.64
C PHE A 25 -1.90 -11.96 7.93
N GLY A 26 -2.76 -12.79 8.51
CA GLY A 26 -2.46 -14.19 8.78
C GLY A 26 -1.41 -14.44 9.89
N LYS A 27 -1.34 -13.59 10.92
CA LYS A 27 -0.52 -13.77 12.14
C LYS A 27 1.02 -13.81 11.97
N ARG A 28 1.62 -13.59 10.78
CA ARG A 28 3.08 -13.77 10.58
C ARG A 28 3.82 -12.80 9.65
N THR A 29 3.17 -11.79 9.09
CA THR A 29 3.84 -10.83 8.19
C THR A 29 3.67 -9.42 8.74
N ASP A 30 4.73 -8.61 8.85
CA ASP A 30 4.62 -7.19 9.22
C ASP A 30 4.10 -6.38 8.01
N CYS A 31 3.43 -5.22 8.21
CA CYS A 31 2.87 -4.48 7.06
C CYS A 31 3.97 -3.96 6.12
N LYS A 32 5.13 -3.60 6.68
CA LYS A 32 6.34 -3.20 5.94
C LYS A 32 6.88 -4.33 5.02
N ASP A 33 6.49 -5.57 5.30
CA ASP A 33 6.81 -6.78 4.55
C ASP A 33 5.63 -7.24 3.68
N CYS A 34 4.48 -6.58 3.79
CA CYS A 34 3.29 -6.91 3.03
C CYS A 34 3.43 -6.35 1.61
N ALA A 35 3.41 -7.23 0.60
CA ALA A 35 3.44 -6.82 -0.81
C ALA A 35 2.13 -6.15 -1.28
N VAL A 36 1.11 -6.08 -0.42
CA VAL A 36 -0.24 -5.63 -0.78
C VAL A 36 -0.28 -4.17 -1.24
N PRO A 37 0.33 -3.18 -0.55
CA PRO A 37 0.35 -1.79 -1.03
C PRO A 37 1.01 -1.65 -2.41
N TYR A 38 2.08 -2.41 -2.67
CA TYR A 38 2.76 -2.46 -3.97
C TYR A 38 1.87 -2.99 -5.09
N LEU A 39 1.14 -4.08 -4.83
CA LEU A 39 0.21 -4.66 -5.79
C LEU A 39 -0.98 -3.71 -6.07
N LEU A 40 -1.54 -3.11 -5.01
CA LEU A 40 -2.64 -2.17 -5.14
C LEU A 40 -2.23 -0.94 -5.95
N LEU A 41 -1.04 -0.38 -5.69
CA LEU A 41 -0.49 0.72 -6.48
C LEU A 41 -0.37 0.36 -7.95
N LYS A 42 0.18 -0.83 -8.27
CA LYS A 42 0.29 -1.32 -9.64
C LYS A 42 -1.08 -1.41 -10.31
N PHE A 43 -2.11 -1.87 -9.60
CA PHE A 43 -3.47 -1.95 -10.15
C PHE A 43 -4.14 -0.57 -10.33
N ILE A 44 -3.82 0.42 -9.49
CA ILE A 44 -4.38 1.78 -9.59
C ILE A 44 -3.69 2.59 -10.70
N SER A 45 -2.36 2.59 -10.69
CA SER A 45 -1.53 3.50 -11.51
C SER A 45 -0.95 2.85 -12.77
N GLY A 46 -0.95 1.52 -12.86
CA GLY A 46 -0.20 0.79 -13.88
C GLY A 46 1.32 0.80 -13.66
N GLU A 47 1.81 1.51 -12.64
CA GLU A 47 3.24 1.59 -12.30
C GLU A 47 3.74 0.21 -11.86
N VAL A 48 4.67 -0.37 -12.62
CA VAL A 48 5.29 -1.63 -12.25
C VAL A 48 6.58 -1.35 -11.51
N LEU A 49 6.51 -1.47 -10.19
CA LEU A 49 7.65 -1.31 -9.31
C LEU A 49 8.56 -2.57 -9.40
N HIS A 50 9.51 -2.58 -10.33
CA HIS A 50 10.54 -3.63 -10.46
C HIS A 50 11.89 -3.20 -9.84
N GLY A 51 12.63 -4.15 -9.24
CA GLY A 51 14.05 -3.99 -8.86
C GLY A 51 14.35 -3.93 -7.35
N ASN A 52 15.58 -3.55 -7.00
CA ASN A 52 16.05 -3.26 -5.63
C ASN A 52 15.41 -1.97 -5.10
N MET A 53 14.09 -1.97 -4.93
CA MET A 53 13.40 -0.80 -4.39
C MET A 53 13.63 -0.69 -2.90
N LYS A 54 14.01 0.52 -2.49
CA LYS A 54 13.95 0.94 -1.10
C LYS A 54 12.53 0.69 -0.61
N ARG A 55 12.40 -0.08 0.48
CA ARG A 55 11.11 -0.28 1.14
C ARG A 55 10.55 1.09 1.53
N LEU A 56 9.34 1.37 1.06
CA LEU A 56 8.65 2.61 1.34
C LEU A 56 8.16 2.60 2.78
N THR A 57 8.32 3.74 3.46
CA THR A 57 7.77 3.98 4.80
C THR A 57 6.25 4.22 4.71
N LEU A 58 5.58 4.21 5.87
CA LEU A 58 4.16 4.52 5.93
C LEU A 58 3.86 5.93 5.38
N ASP A 59 4.73 6.90 5.63
CA ASP A 59 4.56 8.27 5.12
C ASP A 59 4.75 8.34 3.60
N ASP A 60 5.72 7.62 3.05
CA ASP A 60 5.89 7.50 1.59
C ASP A 60 4.62 6.95 0.93
N TRP A 61 3.99 5.95 1.56
CA TRP A 61 2.73 5.38 1.10
C TRP A 61 1.55 6.34 1.20
N LYS A 62 1.43 7.07 2.32
CA LYS A 62 0.39 8.10 2.49
C LYS A 62 0.52 9.20 1.43
N ASN A 63 1.75 9.63 1.13
CA ASN A 63 2.03 10.60 0.07
C ASN A 63 1.63 10.08 -1.32
N LYS A 64 2.03 8.85 -1.66
CA LYS A 64 1.60 8.21 -2.93
C LYS A 64 0.07 8.09 -3.01
N TYR A 65 -0.59 7.65 -1.94
CA TYR A 65 -2.05 7.56 -1.90
C TYR A 65 -2.72 8.91 -2.19
N ASN A 66 -2.25 9.99 -1.57
CA ASN A 66 -2.80 11.32 -1.80
C ASN A 66 -2.63 11.77 -3.26
N SER A 67 -1.48 11.50 -3.89
CA SER A 67 -1.26 11.82 -5.32
C SER A 67 -2.11 11.01 -6.30
N LEU A 68 -2.71 9.90 -5.86
CA LEU A 68 -3.57 9.04 -6.69
C LEU A 68 -5.07 9.33 -6.50
N LYS A 69 -5.42 10.11 -5.47
CA LYS A 69 -6.79 10.53 -5.18
C LYS A 69 -7.19 11.75 -6.02
N ASP A 70 -6.23 12.62 -6.32
CA ASP A 70 -6.40 13.78 -7.20
C ASP A 70 -6.43 13.36 -8.69
#